data_AF-A0A7V5RZ52-F1
#
_entry.id   AF-A0A7V5RZ52-F1
#
_cell.length_a   1.000
_cell.length_b   1.000
_cell.length_c   1.000
_cell.angle_alpha   90.00
_cell.angle_beta   90.00
_cell.angle_gamma   90.00
#
_symmetry.space_group_name_H-M   'P 1'
#
loop_
_entity.id
_entity.type
_entity.pdbx_description
1 polymer ?
#
loop_
_entity_poly.entity_id
_entity_poly.type
_entity_poly.pdbx_seq_one_letter_code
_entity_poly.pdbx_strand_id
1 'polypeptide(L)'
;MARTRRFFWGWSLALWLIAIVLTVSVTPRTVLRYTQWRELRKETAQLQQELLALRAQERALQEELRRVQTDLGRESLARQRGWIRKGEEPLRINP
;
A
#
# COMPACT_ATOMS: atom_id res chain seq x y z
N MET A 1 -12.97 -59.10 -32.83
CA MET A 1 -12.14 -58.10 -32.11
C MET A 1 -12.98 -57.14 -31.23
N ALA A 2 -13.85 -57.66 -30.34
CA ALA A 2 -14.74 -56.81 -29.52
C ALA A 2 -14.33 -56.75 -28.02
N ARG A 3 -13.57 -57.73 -27.53
CA ARG A 3 -13.18 -57.83 -26.11
C ARG A 3 -12.09 -56.82 -25.68
N THR A 4 -11.12 -56.56 -26.54
CA THR A 4 -10.02 -55.60 -26.27
C THR A 4 -10.53 -54.17 -26.16
N ARG A 5 -11.59 -53.82 -26.90
CA ARG A 5 -12.17 -52.47 -26.93
C ARG A 5 -12.79 -52.03 -25.59
N ARG A 6 -13.35 -52.97 -24.82
CA ARG A 6 -13.92 -52.70 -23.48
C ARG A 6 -12.83 -52.52 -22.41
N PHE A 7 -11.72 -53.24 -22.52
CA PHE A 7 -10.62 -53.15 -21.58
C PHE A 7 -9.88 -51.81 -21.70
N PHE A 8 -9.63 -51.34 -22.92
CA PHE A 8 -9.06 -50.02 -23.19
C PHE A 8 -9.98 -48.87 -22.74
N TRP A 9 -11.30 -49.04 -22.82
CA TRP A 9 -12.25 -48.02 -22.39
C TRP A 9 -12.28 -47.85 -20.86
N GLY A 10 -12.24 -48.95 -20.10
CA GLY A 10 -12.12 -48.91 -18.64
C GLY A 10 -10.80 -48.30 -18.17
N TRP A 11 -9.69 -48.61 -18.85
CA TRP A 11 -8.38 -48.01 -18.58
C TRP A 11 -8.34 -46.51 -18.89
N SER A 12 -8.97 -46.09 -20.00
CA SER A 12 -9.09 -44.67 -20.34
C SER A 12 -9.91 -43.90 -19.30
N LEU A 13 -11.01 -44.48 -18.82
CA LEU A 13 -11.83 -43.91 -17.73
C LEU A 13 -11.04 -43.79 -16.42
N ALA A 14 -10.25 -44.80 -16.06
CA ALA A 14 -9.41 -44.77 -14.88
C ALA A 14 -8.34 -43.67 -14.97
N LEU A 15 -7.69 -43.51 -16.13
CA LEU A 15 -6.72 -42.44 -16.37
C LEU A 15 -7.38 -41.04 -16.31
N TRP A 16 -8.60 -40.90 -16.86
CA TRP A 16 -9.36 -39.67 -16.77
C TRP A 16 -9.74 -39.32 -15.34
N LEU A 17 -10.16 -40.31 -14.53
CA LEU A 17 -10.45 -40.10 -13.11
C LEU A 17 -9.19 -39.67 -12.34
N ILE A 18 -8.05 -40.28 -12.61
CA ILE A 18 -6.77 -39.89 -11.98
C ILE A 18 -6.38 -38.46 -12.36
N ALA A 19 -6.55 -38.07 -13.63
CA ALA A 19 -6.29 -36.71 -14.09
C ALA A 19 -7.21 -35.67 -13.42
N ILE A 20 -8.49 -36.00 -13.25
CA ILE A 20 -9.45 -35.14 -12.53
C ILE A 20 -9.07 -35.02 -11.05
N VAL A 21 -8.73 -36.13 -10.39
CA VAL A 21 -8.30 -36.11 -8.99
C VAL A 21 -7.04 -35.26 -8.82
N LEU A 22 -6.05 -35.37 -9.72
CA LEU A 22 -4.83 -34.56 -9.67
C LEU A 22 -5.11 -33.06 -9.86
N THR A 23 -5.96 -32.70 -10.82
CA THR A 23 -6.30 -31.29 -11.08
C THR A 23 -7.10 -30.65 -9.94
N VAL A 24 -8.03 -31.39 -9.35
CA VAL A 24 -8.83 -30.94 -8.19
C VAL A 24 -8.00 -30.89 -6.90
N SER A 25 -7.03 -31.79 -6.73
CA SER A 25 -6.14 -31.80 -5.55
C SER A 25 -5.19 -30.60 -5.51
N VAL A 26 -4.75 -30.12 -6.68
CA VAL A 26 -3.72 -29.08 -6.79
C VAL A 26 -4.31 -27.67 -6.75
N THR A 27 -5.54 -27.48 -7.23
CA THR A 27 -6.22 -26.17 -7.30
C THR A 27 -6.48 -25.47 -5.96
N PRO A 28 -6.94 -26.11 -4.87
CA PRO A 28 -7.35 -25.37 -3.68
C PRO A 28 -6.16 -24.72 -2.97
N ARG A 29 -4.98 -25.35 -3.00
CA ARG A 29 -3.77 -24.81 -2.36
C ARG A 29 -3.17 -23.64 -3.13
N THR A 30 -3.29 -23.60 -4.45
CA THR A 30 -2.76 -22.51 -5.27
C THR A 30 -3.65 -21.27 -5.20
N VAL A 31 -4.97 -21.44 -5.11
CA VAL A 31 -5.92 -20.32 -4.97
C VAL A 31 -5.73 -19.58 -3.64
N LEU A 32 -5.54 -20.30 -2.54
CA LEU A 32 -5.27 -19.68 -1.23
C LEU A 32 -3.96 -18.88 -1.23
N ARG A 33 -2.89 -19.43 -1.81
CA ARG A 33 -1.61 -18.69 -1.92
C ARG A 33 -1.72 -17.49 -2.84
N TYR A 34 -2.45 -17.60 -3.94
CA TYR A 34 -2.65 -16.50 -4.87
C TYR A 34 -3.46 -15.36 -4.26
N THR A 35 -4.52 -15.67 -3.52
CA THR A 35 -5.32 -14.67 -2.80
C THR A 35 -4.51 -13.98 -1.71
N GLN A 36 -3.77 -14.74 -0.89
CA GLN A 36 -2.84 -14.17 0.10
C GLN A 36 -1.78 -13.28 -0.54
N TRP A 37 -1.15 -13.73 -1.63
CA TRP A 37 -0.18 -12.92 -2.36
C TRP A 37 -0.79 -11.63 -2.91
N ARG A 38 -2.03 -11.70 -3.42
CA ARG A 38 -2.75 -10.55 -3.97
C ARG A 38 -3.11 -9.54 -2.89
N GLU A 39 -3.55 -9.98 -1.72
CA GLU A 39 -3.83 -9.09 -0.59
C GLU A 39 -2.54 -8.45 -0.07
N LEU A 40 -1.45 -9.23 0.10
CA LEU A 40 -0.15 -8.69 0.50
C LEU A 40 0.36 -7.62 -0.48
N ARG A 41 0.13 -7.81 -1.79
CA ARG A 41 0.45 -6.82 -2.83
C ARG A 41 -0.36 -5.53 -2.72
N LYS A 42 -1.61 -5.61 -2.29
CA LYS A 42 -2.44 -4.41 -2.06
C LYS A 42 -1.99 -3.67 -0.81
N GLU A 43 -1.78 -4.39 0.30
CA GLU A 43 -1.29 -3.82 1.56
C GLU A 43 0.05 -3.11 1.35
N THR A 44 0.99 -3.77 0.67
CA THR A 44 2.30 -3.15 0.36
C THR A 44 2.16 -1.91 -0.51
N ALA A 45 1.26 -1.89 -1.50
CA ALA A 45 1.01 -0.71 -2.31
C ALA A 45 0.38 0.45 -1.50
N GLN A 46 -0.55 0.14 -0.59
CA GLN A 46 -1.17 1.13 0.30
C GLN A 46 -0.13 1.73 1.25
N LEU A 47 0.67 0.89 1.91
CA LEU A 47 1.75 1.34 2.80
C LEU A 47 2.79 2.19 2.06
N GLN A 48 3.11 1.87 0.80
CA GLN A 48 3.99 2.70 -0.01
C GLN A 48 3.38 4.07 -0.31
N GLN A 49 2.08 4.14 -0.59
CA GLN A 49 1.38 5.42 -0.78
C GLN A 49 1.38 6.26 0.51
N GLU A 50 1.11 5.64 1.66
CA GLU A 50 1.15 6.30 2.96
C GLU A 50 2.55 6.84 3.29
N LEU A 51 3.59 6.06 3.03
CA LEU A 51 4.98 6.51 3.22
C LEU A 51 5.33 7.70 2.31
N LEU A 52 4.86 7.70 1.07
CA LEU A 52 5.07 8.83 0.16
C LEU A 52 4.33 10.08 0.65
N ALA A 53 3.09 9.93 1.13
CA ALA A 53 2.31 11.02 1.69
C ALA A 53 2.98 11.60 2.96
N LEU A 54 3.43 10.74 3.88
CA LEU A 54 4.14 11.16 5.09
C LEU A 54 5.44 11.89 4.77
N ARG A 55 6.24 11.38 3.82
CA ARG A 55 7.46 12.07 3.39
C ARG A 55 7.18 13.44 2.76
N ALA A 56 6.08 13.58 2.03
CA ALA A 56 5.67 14.87 1.48
C ALA A 56 5.27 15.84 2.62
N GLN A 57 4.54 15.36 3.62
CA GLN A 57 4.18 16.15 4.80
C GLN A 57 5.41 16.55 5.61
N GLU A 58 6.36 15.65 5.84
CA GLU A 58 7.62 15.96 6.53
C GLU A 58 8.40 17.06 5.80
N ARG A 59 8.50 16.99 4.47
CA ARG A 59 9.16 18.05 3.67
C ARG A 59 8.44 19.38 3.80
N ALA A 60 7.11 19.38 3.70
CA ALA A 60 6.30 20.59 3.87
C ALA A 60 6.49 21.20 5.26
N LEU A 61 6.45 20.38 6.32
CA LEU A 61 6.70 20.79 7.70
C LEU A 61 8.13 21.30 7.91
N GLN A 62 9.13 20.68 7.29
CA GLN A 62 10.51 21.17 7.33
C GLN A 62 10.65 22.54 6.65
N GLU A 63 9.97 22.75 5.53
CA GLU A 63 9.93 24.05 4.85
C GLU A 63 9.23 25.11 5.71
N GLU A 64 8.11 24.76 6.34
CA GLU A 64 7.42 25.64 7.30
C GLU A 64 8.31 25.99 8.50
N LEU A 65 8.98 25.00 9.09
CA LEU A 65 9.93 25.22 10.18
C LEU A 65 11.09 26.13 9.77
N ARG A 66 11.64 25.94 8.56
CA ARG A 66 12.68 26.83 8.03
C ARG A 66 12.18 28.26 7.83
N ARG A 67 10.95 28.43 7.32
CA ARG A 67 10.33 29.76 7.21
C ARG A 67 10.22 30.40 8.58
N VAL A 68 9.65 29.69 9.55
CA VAL A 68 9.38 30.20 10.91
C VAL A 68 10.66 30.36 11.74
N GLN A 69 11.80 29.76 11.38
CA GLN A 69 13.07 30.07 12.06
C GLN A 69 13.58 31.48 11.76
N THR A 70 13.22 32.06 10.61
CA THR A 70 13.59 33.44 10.28
C THR A 70 12.70 34.42 11.06
N ASP A 71 13.25 35.57 11.45
CA ASP A 71 12.49 36.61 12.18
C ASP A 71 11.26 37.09 11.38
N LEU A 72 11.43 37.30 10.08
CA LEU A 72 10.33 37.61 9.15
C LEU A 72 9.26 36.52 9.10
N GLY A 73 9.67 35.25 9.17
CA GLY A 73 8.75 34.13 9.20
C GLY A 73 7.97 34.02 10.51
N ARG A 74 8.62 34.24 11.66
CA ARG A 74 7.93 34.32 12.96
C ARG A 74 6.90 35.44 13.00
N GLU A 75 7.27 36.62 12.49
CA GLU A 75 6.35 37.75 12.37
C GLU A 75 5.17 37.42 11.47
N SER A 76 5.41 36.81 10.30
CA SER A 76 4.35 36.43 9.37
C SER A 76 3.35 35.44 9.99
N LEU A 77 3.85 34.47 10.77
CA LEU A 77 3.03 33.46 11.45
C LEU A 77 2.28 34.07 12.64
N ALA A 78 2.92 34.94 13.41
CA ALA A 78 2.30 35.68 14.50
C ALA A 78 1.18 36.61 13.99
N ARG A 79 1.34 37.25 12.82
CA ARG A 79 0.26 38.02 12.16
C ARG A 79 -0.86 37.11 11.66
N GLN A 80 -0.55 35.96 11.04
CA GLN A 80 -1.57 34.99 10.60
C GLN A 80 -2.40 34.43 11.77
N ARG A 81 -1.78 34.20 12.93
CA ARG A 81 -2.49 33.77 14.16
C ARG A 81 -3.18 34.92 14.90
N GLY A 82 -3.04 36.16 14.45
CA GLY A 82 -3.66 37.33 15.06
C GLY A 82 -3.01 37.78 16.37
N TRP A 83 -1.80 37.32 16.67
CA TRP A 83 -1.04 37.73 17.87
C TRP A 83 -0.42 39.13 17.71
N ILE A 84 -0.26 39.62 16.48
CA ILE A 84 0.27 40.95 16.16
C ILE A 84 -0.67 41.62 15.15
N ARG A 85 -1.16 42.84 15.43
CA ARG A 85 -2.00 43.59 14.47
C ARG A 85 -1.15 44.18 13.34
N LYS A 86 -1.80 44.45 12.19
CA LYS A 86 -1.16 45.10 11.04
C LYS A 86 -0.63 46.48 11.47
N GLY A 87 0.69 46.65 11.52
CA GLY A 87 1.35 47.92 11.85
C GLY A 87 1.95 48.02 13.26
N GLU A 88 1.82 46.99 14.11
CA GLU A 88 2.53 46.93 15.40
C GLU A 88 3.95 46.38 15.22
N GLU A 89 4.93 47.05 15.83
CA GLU A 89 6.31 46.54 15.88
C GLU A 89 6.39 45.36 16.86
N PRO A 90 7.03 44.24 16.46
CA PRO A 90 7.18 43.09 17.35
C PRO A 90 8.08 43.45 18.53
N LEU A 91 7.60 43.17 19.74
CA LEU A 91 8.39 43.27 20.97
C LEU A 91 9.63 42.38 20.86
N ARG A 92 10.78 43.01 20.57
CA ARG A 92 12.10 42.36 20.59
C ARG A 92 12.52 42.21 22.04
N ILE A 93 12.15 41.09 22.65
CA ILE A 93 12.75 40.66 23.91
C ILE A 93 14.15 40.15 23.54
N ASN A 94 15.16 41.02 23.67
CA ASN A 94 16.55 40.61 23.60
C ASN A 94 16.82 39.65 24.78
N PRO A 95 17.54 38.53 24.57
CA PRO A 95 17.84 37.58 25.64
C PRO A 95 18.72 38.19 26.74
#